data_AF-A0A7V4ZMW1-F1
#
_entry.id   AF-A0A7V4ZMW1-F1
#
_cell.length_a   1.000
_cell.length_b   1.000
_cell.length_c   1.000
_cell.angle_alpha   90.00
_cell.angle_beta   90.00
_cell.angle_gamma   90.00
#
_symmetry.space_group_name_H-M   'P 1'
#
loop_
_entity.id
_entity.type
_entity.pdbx_description
1 polymer ?
#
loop_
_entity_poly.entity_id
_entity_poly.type
_entity_poly.pdbx_seq_one_letter_code
_entity_poly.pdbx_strand_id
1 'polypeptide(L)' 'MKFLANENLFEPIIEYLKVLGHDVLSIREAGLSGITDDEVYKLACKDNRVIITMDKDFSRIFRFPPEKCGGIINCC' A
#
# COMPACT_ATOMS: atom_id res chain seq x y z
N MET A 1 9.29 -4.93 -7.59
CA MET A 1 7.95 -5.39 -7.17
C MET A 1 6.97 -4.24 -7.36
N LYS A 2 5.66 -4.49 -7.29
CA LYS A 2 4.65 -3.43 -7.33
C LYS A 2 4.17 -3.11 -5.91
N PHE A 3 4.32 -1.87 -5.48
CA PHE A 3 3.88 -1.38 -4.18
C PHE A 3 2.71 -0.40 -4.35
N LEU A 4 1.83 -0.41 -3.35
CA LEU A 4 0.84 0.62 -3.10
C LEU A 4 1.18 1.27 -1.76
N ALA A 5 1.69 2.50 -1.80
CA ALA A 5 2.04 3.26 -0.61
C ALA A 5 0.80 3.95 -0.06
N ASN A 6 0.42 3.59 1.18
CA ASN A 6 -0.70 4.21 1.85
C ASN A 6 -0.43 5.70 2.11
N GLU A 7 -1.48 6.50 2.26
CA GLU A 7 -1.34 7.93 2.51
C GLU A 7 -0.67 8.27 3.83
N ASN A 8 -0.52 7.33 4.75
CA ASN A 8 0.22 7.56 5.98
C ASN A 8 1.72 7.28 5.85
N LEU A 9 2.20 6.75 4.73
CA LEU A 9 3.62 6.43 4.55
C LEU A 9 4.48 7.68 4.35
N PHE A 10 5.70 7.67 4.88
CA PHE A 10 6.65 8.76 4.68
C PHE A 10 7.24 8.77 3.26
N GLU A 11 7.34 9.96 2.67
CA GLU A 11 7.87 10.17 1.31
C GLU A 11 9.28 9.59 1.08
N PRO A 12 10.24 9.68 2.02
CA PRO A 12 11.57 9.09 1.82
C PRO A 12 11.54 7.57 1.59
N ILE A 13 10.54 6.85 2.15
CA ILE A 13 10.38 5.41 1.92
C ILE A 13 9.89 5.16 0.49
N ILE A 14 8.95 5.97 0.01
CA ILE A 14 8.43 5.91 -1.36
C ILE A 14 9.56 6.17 -2.35
N GLU A 15 10.34 7.23 -2.14
CA GLU A 15 11.51 7.56 -2.97
C GLU A 15 12.55 6.45 -2.95
N TYR A 16 12.88 5.91 -1.78
CA TYR A 16 13.82 4.80 -1.66
C TYR A 16 13.39 3.57 -2.46
N LEU A 17 12.12 3.17 -2.36
CA LEU A 17 11.58 2.05 -3.13
C LEU A 17 11.62 2.31 -4.65
N LYS A 18 11.33 3.54 -5.08
CA LYS A 18 11.44 3.95 -6.50
C LYS A 18 12.89 3.88 -6.98
N VAL A 19 13.85 4.36 -6.19
CA VAL A 19 15.31 4.31 -6.50
C VAL A 19 15.80 2.87 -6.64
N LEU A 20 15.25 1.94 -5.85
CA LEU A 20 15.52 0.50 -6.00
C LEU A 20 14.91 -0.14 -7.26
N GLY A 21 14.22 0.65 -8.11
CA GLY A 21 13.62 0.17 -9.35
C GLY A 21 12.29 -0.55 -9.15
N HIS A 22 11.57 -0.29 -8.06
CA HIS A 22 10.24 -0.83 -7.84
C HIS A 22 9.15 0.09 -8.41
N ASP A 23 8.03 -0.49 -8.85
CA ASP A 23 6.83 0.24 -9.26
C ASP A 23 6.06 0.62 -7.99
N VAL A 24 6.08 1.89 -7.61
CA VAL A 24 5.43 2.39 -6.40
C VAL A 24 4.30 3.33 -6.81
N LEU A 25 3.07 2.94 -6.50
CA LEU A 25 1.90 3.81 -6.61
C LEU A 25 1.62 4.42 -5.24
N SER A 26 1.77 5.73 -5.10
CA SER A 26 1.41 6.46 -3.88
C SER A 26 -0.04 6.93 -3.96
N ILE A 27 -0.83 6.67 -2.92
CA ILE A 27 -2.21 7.20 -2.81
C ILE A 27 -2.20 8.73 -2.84
N ARG A 28 -1.20 9.36 -2.19
CA ARG A 28 -1.05 10.81 -2.18
C ARG A 28 -0.75 11.36 -3.58
N GLU A 29 0.22 10.78 -4.28
CA GLU A 29 0.60 11.24 -5.63
C GLU A 29 -0.47 10.96 -6.67
N ALA A 30 -1.26 9.89 -6.49
CA ALA A 30 -2.37 9.54 -7.36
C ALA A 30 -3.61 10.43 -7.16
N GLY A 31 -3.58 11.38 -6.22
CA GLY A 31 -4.73 12.22 -5.88
C GLY A 31 -5.89 11.43 -5.26
N LEU A 32 -5.61 10.25 -4.70
CA LEU A 32 -6.59 9.36 -4.07
C LEU A 32 -6.60 9.52 -2.54
N SER A 33 -6.05 10.61 -2.00
CA SER A 33 -6.03 10.86 -0.55
C SER A 33 -7.44 10.84 0.04
N GLY A 34 -7.60 10.22 1.23
CA GLY A 34 -8.89 10.08 1.89
C GLY A 34 -9.78 8.94 1.40
N ILE A 35 -9.28 8.06 0.52
CA ILE A 35 -9.97 6.79 0.23
C ILE A 35 -9.95 5.88 1.46
N THR A 36 -11.03 5.12 1.65
CA THR A 36 -11.13 4.18 2.79
C THR A 36 -10.16 3.01 2.65
N ASP A 37 -9.80 2.36 3.77
CA ASP A 37 -8.95 1.16 3.76
C ASP A 37 -9.44 0.05 2.82
N ASP A 38 -10.76 -0.11 2.71
CA ASP A 38 -11.37 -1.07 1.78
C ASP A 38 -11.10 -0.73 0.31
N GLU A 39 -11.11 0.55 -0.04
CA GLU A 39 -10.79 1.01 -1.40
C GLU A 39 -9.29 0.86 -1.69
N VAL A 40 -8.43 1.17 -0.71
CA VAL A 40 -6.98 0.90 -0.77
C VAL A 40 -6.72 -0.59 -1.03
N TYR A 41 -7.38 -1.44 -0.25
CA TYR A 41 -7.24 -2.89 -0.36
C TYR A 41 -7.74 -3.42 -1.70
N LYS A 42 -8.90 -2.97 -2.18
CA LYS A 42 -9.41 -3.33 -3.51
C LYS A 42 -8.46 -2.93 -4.62
N LEU A 43 -7.88 -1.73 -4.56
CA LEU A 43 -6.92 -1.26 -5.55
C LEU A 43 -5.66 -2.12 -5.55
N ALA A 44 -5.12 -2.44 -4.37
CA ALA A 44 -3.96 -3.31 -4.23
C ALA A 44 -4.22 -4.71 -4.78
N CYS A 45 -5.38 -5.29 -4.47
CA CYS A 45 -5.74 -6.62 -4.94
C CYS A 45 -6.00 -6.65 -6.46
N LYS A 46 -6.66 -5.62 -7.01
CA LYS A 46 -6.92 -5.50 -8.45
C LYS A 46 -5.64 -5.48 -9.27
N ASP A 47 -4.63 -4.74 -8.81
CA ASP A 47 -3.37 -4.57 -9.54
C ASP A 47 -2.26 -5.53 -9.06
N ASN A 48 -2.58 -6.43 -8.13
CA ASN A 48 -1.66 -7.34 -7.45
C ASN A 48 -0.43 -6.61 -6.86
N ARG A 49 -0.69 -5.51 -6.13
CA ARG A 49 0.31 -4.68 -5.46
C ARG A 49 0.45 -5.08 -3.99
N VAL A 50 1.66 -4.91 -3.46
CA VAL A 50 1.96 -5.01 -2.03
C VAL A 50 1.53 -3.72 -1.35
N ILE A 51 0.64 -3.79 -0.37
CA ILE A 51 0.28 -2.63 0.45
C ILE A 51 1.43 -2.36 1.41
N ILE A 52 1.96 -1.14 1.43
CA ILE A 52 2.90 -0.69 2.44
C ILE A 52 2.28 0.48 3.20
N THR A 53 2.16 0.34 4.52
CA THR A 53 1.45 1.28 5.38
C THR A 53 2.07 1.35 6.76
N MET A 54 1.79 2.44 7.48
CA MET A 54 2.03 2.56 8.91
C MET A 54 0.75 2.32 9.74
N ASP A 55 -0.35 1.91 9.08
CA ASP A 55 -1.63 1.69 9.75
C ASP A 55 -1.77 0.24 10.21
N LYS A 56 -1.98 0.06 11.51
CA LYS A 56 -2.17 -1.25 12.10
C LYS A 56 -3.50 -1.89 11.66
N ASP A 57 -4.45 -1.14 11.12
CA ASP A 57 -5.74 -1.67 10.69
C ASP A 57 -5.62 -2.69 9.55
N PHE A 58 -4.60 -2.58 8.69
CA PHE A 58 -4.29 -3.59 7.67
C PHE A 58 -3.75 -4.92 8.24
N SER A 59 -3.39 -4.96 9.52
CA SER A 59 -3.00 -6.21 10.21
C SER A 59 -4.19 -7.13 10.49
N ARG A 60 -5.43 -6.64 10.30
CA ARG A 60 -6.65 -7.43 10.48
C ARG A 60 -6.85 -8.38 9.30
N ILE A 61 -6.09 -9.48 9.27
CA ILE A 61 -6.05 -10.43 8.14
C ILE A 61 -7.40 -11.04 7.75
N PHE A 62 -8.37 -11.13 8.67
CA PHE A 62 -9.73 -11.57 8.34
C PHE A 62 -10.50 -10.56 7.50
N ARG A 63 -10.21 -9.27 7.66
CA ARG A 63 -10.77 -8.17 6.86
C ARG A 63 -9.95 -7.94 5.60
N PHE A 64 -8.63 -8.01 5.72
CA PHE A 64 -7.66 -7.76 4.64
C PHE A 64 -6.77 -8.98 4.42
N PRO A 65 -7.27 -10.05 3.79
CA PRO A 65 -6.49 -11.25 3.56
C PRO A 65 -5.33 -10.96 2.59
N PRO A 66 -4.06 -11.09 3.02
CA PRO A 66 -2.90 -10.68 2.22
C PRO A 66 -2.72 -11.53 0.95
N GLU A 67 -3.22 -12.76 0.96
CA GLU A 67 -3.19 -13.72 -0.17
C GLU A 67 -3.98 -13.27 -1.41
N LYS A 68 -4.95 -12.36 -1.26
CA LYS A 68 -5.73 -11.84 -2.39
C LYS A 68 -5.06 -10.67 -3.10
N CYS A 69 -4.04 -10.09 -2.48
CA CYS A 69 -3.25 -8.99 -3.01
C CYS A 69 -1.78 -9.44 -3.17
N GLY A 70 -0.88 -8.51 -3.52
CA GLY A 70 0.56 -8.81 -3.58
C GLY A 70 1.21 -9.02 -2.20
N GLY A 71 0.51 -8.71 -1.11
CA GLY A 71 0.97 -8.79 0.28
C GLY A 71 0.69 -7.49 1.06
N ILE A 72 0.96 -7.51 2.36
CA ILE A 72 0.82 -6.36 3.26
C ILE A 72 2.10 -6.23 4.10
N ILE A 73 2.74 -5.07 4.05
CA ILE A 73 3.90 -4.69 4.84
C ILE A 73 3.49 -3.56 5.77
N ASN A 74 3.59 -3.82 7.06
CA ASN A 74 3.35 -2.81 8.08
C ASN A 74 4.68 -2.28 8.64
N CYS A 75 4.95 -1.01 8.40
CA CYS A 75 6.09 -0.29 8.96
C CYS A 75 5.67 0.25 10.34
N CYS A 76 5.92 -0.55 11.38
CA CYS A 76 5.68 -0.19 12.78
C CYS A 76 6.62 0.89 13.30
#